data_AF-A0A1M7TI30-F1
#
_entry.id   AF-A0A1M7TI30-F1
#
_cell.length_a   1.000
_cell.length_b   1.000
_cell.length_c   1.000
_cell.angle_alpha   90.00
_cell.angle_beta   90.00
_cell.angle_gamma   90.00
#
_symmetry.space_group_name_H-M   'P 1'
#
loop_
_entity.id
_entity.type
_entity.pdbx_description
1 polymer ?
#
loop_
_entity_poly.entity_id
_entity_poly.type
_entity_poly.pdbx_seq_one_letter_code
_entity_poly.pdbx_strand_id
1 'polypeptide(L)' 'MKYFIGEFATLVSLSAHTLRYYEKEQLLIVERDTGGRRYYTEKDVTWILFIKKLKETGMSIKEIKKGQD' A
#
# COMPACT_ATOMS: atom_id res chain seq x y z
N MET A 1 -3.09 -14.55 1.29
CA MET A 1 -4.51 -14.34 1.63
C MET A 1 -5.07 -13.18 0.81
N LYS A 2 -6.39 -12.93 0.81
CA LYS A 2 -6.98 -11.68 0.32
C LYS A 2 -7.48 -10.87 1.50
N TYR A 3 -7.14 -9.59 1.54
CA TYR A 3 -7.59 -8.65 2.56
C TYR A 3 -8.44 -7.55 1.92
N PHE A 4 -9.50 -7.12 2.59
CA PHE A 4 -10.20 -5.89 2.21
C PHE A 4 -9.59 -4.67 2.90
N ILE A 5 -9.94 -3.46 2.44
CA ILE A 5 -9.30 -2.21 2.90
C ILE A 5 -9.29 -2.05 4.43
N GLY A 6 -10.33 -2.48 5.13
CA GLY A 6 -10.39 -2.40 6.60
C GLY A 6 -9.41 -3.35 7.29
N GLU A 7 -9.39 -4.61 6.85
CA GLU A 7 -8.45 -5.62 7.38
C GLU A 7 -7.01 -5.25 7.05
N PHE A 8 -6.75 -4.83 5.81
CA PHE A 8 -5.43 -4.43 5.35
C PHE A 8 -4.92 -3.19 6.09
N ALA A 9 -5.77 -2.18 6.31
CA ALA A 9 -5.46 -0.99 7.10
C ALA A 9 -5.00 -1.34 8.52
N THR A 10 -5.72 -2.23 9.19
CA THR A 10 -5.36 -2.73 10.52
C THR A 10 -4.04 -3.49 10.48
N LEU A 11 -3.87 -4.40 9.52
CA LEU A 11 -2.70 -5.27 9.38
C LEU A 11 -1.40 -4.49 9.21
N VAL A 12 -1.42 -3.43 8.39
CA VAL A 12 -0.21 -2.62 8.11
C VAL A 12 -0.09 -1.38 9.01
N SER A 13 -1.06 -1.17 9.90
CA SER A 13 -1.18 -0.01 10.78
C SER A 13 -1.16 1.32 10.02
N LEU A 14 -1.95 1.43 8.95
CA LEU A 14 -2.17 2.66 8.19
C LEU A 14 -3.66 2.93 8.04
N SER A 15 -4.05 4.19 7.93
CA SER A 15 -5.44 4.52 7.63
C SER A 15 -5.81 4.10 6.21
N ALA A 16 -7.08 3.72 6.00
CA ALA A 16 -7.62 3.48 4.66
C ALA A 16 -7.40 4.68 3.72
N HIS A 17 -7.43 5.90 4.26
CA HIS A 17 -7.12 7.11 3.51
C HIS A 17 -5.67 7.12 3.00
N THR A 18 -4.69 6.77 3.84
CA THR A 18 -3.27 6.69 3.44
C THR A 18 -3.06 5.64 2.34
N LEU A 19 -3.72 4.49 2.46
CA LEU A 19 -3.64 3.44 1.46
C LEU A 19 -4.22 3.86 0.10
N ARG A 20 -5.37 4.54 0.11
CA ARG A 20 -5.96 5.13 -1.10
C ARG A 20 -5.08 6.23 -1.70
N TYR A 21 -4.39 6.99 -0.85
CA TYR A 21 -3.40 7.96 -1.30
C TYR A 21 -2.23 7.27 -1.99
N TYR A 22 -1.68 6.18 -1.42
CA TYR A 22 -0.62 5.40 -2.07
C TYR A 22 -1.08 4.78 -3.40
N GLU A 23 -2.32 4.29 -3.47
CA GLU A 23 -2.94 3.84 -4.73
C GLU A 23 -3.01 4.98 -5.76
N LYS A 24 -3.49 6.16 -5.36
CA LYS A 24 -3.58 7.35 -6.22
C LYS A 24 -2.21 7.80 -6.75
N GLU A 25 -1.18 7.74 -5.90
CA GLU A 25 0.20 8.08 -6.28
C GLU A 25 0.88 6.97 -7.09
N GLN A 26 0.18 5.88 -7.42
CA GLN A 26 0.70 4.68 -8.11
C GLN A 26 1.83 3.99 -7.32
N LEU A 27 1.94 4.27 -6.03
CA LEU A 27 2.91 3.62 -5.14
C LEU A 27 2.42 2.24 -4.68
N LEU A 28 1.11 2.01 -4.72
CA LEU A 28 0.48 0.72 -4.43
C LEU A 28 -0.47 0.36 -5.58
N ILE A 29 -0.21 -0.75 -6.27
CA ILE A 29 -1.11 -1.23 -7.32
C ILE A 29 -2.11 -2.20 -6.70
N VAL A 30 -3.39 -1.87 -6.77
CA VAL A 30 -4.46 -2.61 -6.08
C VAL A 30 -5.27 -3.43 -7.07
N GLU A 31 -5.29 -4.74 -6.85
CA GLU A 31 -6.09 -5.66 -7.66
C GLU A 31 -7.59 -5.58 -7.30
N ARG A 32 -8.43 -6.07 -8.22
CA ARG A 32 -9.87 -6.15 -8.04
C ARG A 32 -10.37 -7.57 -8.24
N ASP A 33 -11.31 -7.98 -7.41
CA ASP A 33 -11.97 -9.27 -7.57
C ASP A 33 -12.98 -9.25 -8.72
N THR A 34 -13.63 -10.40 -8.97
CA THR A 34 -14.65 -10.56 -10.00
C THR A 34 -15.88 -9.66 -9.80
N GLY A 35 -16.10 -9.17 -8.57
CA GLY A 35 -17.15 -8.20 -8.24
C GLY A 35 -16.68 -6.74 -8.28
N GLY A 36 -15.46 -6.47 -8.75
CA GLY A 36 -14.88 -5.14 -8.85
C GLY A 36 -14.40 -4.52 -7.53
N ARG A 37 -14.42 -5.30 -6.43
CA ARG A 37 -13.95 -4.85 -5.11
C ARG A 37 -12.44 -4.94 -5.03
N ARG A 38 -11.83 -3.91 -4.43
CA ARG A 38 -10.39 -3.88 -4.16
C ARG A 38 -10.03 -4.96 -3.14
N TYR A 39 -8.98 -5.71 -3.42
CA TYR A 39 -8.36 -6.58 -2.43
C TYR A 39 -6.84 -6.39 -2.42
N TYR A 40 -6.25 -6.78 -1.30
CA TYR A 40 -4.81 -6.72 -1.05
C TYR A 40 -4.31 -8.13 -0.73
N THR A 41 -3.02 -8.36 -0.95
CA THR A 41 -2.34 -9.65 -0.83
C THR A 41 -1.17 -9.56 0.15
N GLU A 42 -0.55 -10.70 0.48
CA GLU A 42 0.69 -10.72 1.28
C GLU A 42 1.82 -9.90 0.64
N LYS A 43 1.86 -9.85 -0.69
CA LYS A 43 2.86 -9.06 -1.42
C LYS A 43 2.67 -7.57 -1.12
N ASP A 44 1.42 -7.12 -1.07
CA ASP A 44 1.09 -5.74 -0.72
C ASP A 44 1.44 -5.42 0.74
N VAL A 45 1.26 -6.39 1.66
CA VAL A 45 1.72 -6.23 3.06
C VAL A 45 3.23 -6.00 3.10
N THR A 46 3.99 -6.88 2.45
CA THR A 46 5.46 -6.81 2.40
C THR A 46 5.93 -5.49 1.80
N TRP A 47 5.27 -5.07 0.73
CA TRP A 47 5.55 -3.82 0.04
C TRP A 47 5.27 -2.59 0.91
N ILE A 48 4.13 -2.55 1.63
CA ILE A 48 3.82 -1.46 2.56
C ILE A 48 4.80 -1.41 3.73
N LEU A 49 5.20 -2.56 4.27
CA LEU A 49 6.23 -2.60 5.33
C LEU A 49 7.57 -2.06 4.84
N PHE A 50 7.94 -2.32 3.59
CA PHE A 50 9.12 -1.74 2.97
C PHE A 50 9.01 -0.22 2.83
N ILE A 51 7.88 0.30 2.32
CA ILE A 51 7.63 1.75 2.26
C ILE A 51 7.74 2.39 3.65
N LYS A 52 7.19 1.75 4.69
CA LYS A 52 7.27 2.26 6.08
C LYS A 52 8.73 2.42 6.52
N LYS A 53 9.57 1.41 6.28
CA LYS A 53 11.01 1.48 6.60
C LYS A 53 11.72 2.62 5.86
N LEU A 54 11.41 2.85 4.58
CA LEU A 54 11.99 3.98 3.84
C LEU A 54 11.51 5.33 4.37
N LYS A 55 10.25 5.44 4.80
CA LYS A 55 9.77 6.66 5.45
C LYS A 55 10.45 6.93 6.78
N GLU A 56 10.81 5.88 7.53
CA GLU A 56 11.56 6.00 8.78
C GLU A 56 12.98 6.58 8.56
N THR A 57 13.56 6.41 7.37
CA THR A 57 14.84 7.05 7.01
C THR A 57 14.69 8.50 6.54
N GLY A 58 13.49 9.08 6.65
CA GLY A 58 13.21 10.46 6.25
C GLY A 58 12.87 10.64 4.77
N MET A 59 12.76 9.56 3.98
CA MET A 59 12.41 9.68 2.56
C MET A 59 10.95 10.08 2.40
N SER A 60 10.71 11.02 1.48
CA SER A 60 9.38 11.38 1.03
C SER A 60 8.80 10.30 0.10
N ILE A 61 7.47 10.26 -0.02
CA ILE A 61 6.77 9.38 -0.95
C ILE A 61 7.24 9.59 -2.40
N LYS A 62 7.58 10.83 -2.77
CA LYS A 62 8.07 11.16 -4.12
C LYS A 62 9.43 10.52 -4.39
N GLU A 63 10.33 10.53 -3.42
CA GLU A 63 11.65 9.89 -3.53
C GLU A 63 11.54 8.38 -3.60
N ILE A 64 10.69 7.78 -2.74
CA ILE A 64 10.42 6.34 -2.74
C ILE A 64 9.87 5.91 -4.10
N LYS A 65 8.94 6.69 -4.67
CA LYS A 65 8.36 6.41 -5.99
C LYS A 65 9.43 6.45 -7.10
N LYS A 66 10.31 7.45 -7.09
CA LYS A 66 11.38 7.58 -8.09
C LYS A 66 12.39 6.42 -8.04
N GLY A 67 12.59 5.80 -6.88
CA GLY A 67 13.48 4.65 -6.73
C GLY A 67 12.90 3.31 -7.22
N GLN A 68 11.68 3.28 -7.76
CA GLN A 68 11.06 2.07 -8.33
C GLN A 68 11.38 1.83 -9.81
N ASP A 69 12.07 2.77 -10.47
CA ASP A 69 12.48 2.66 -11.88
C ASP A 69 13.55 1.59 -12.12
#